data_AF-A0A3N9VNP6-F1
#
_entry.id   AF-A0A3N9VNP6-F1
#
_cell.length_a   1.000
_cell.length_b   1.000
_cell.length_c   1.000
_cell.angle_alpha   90.00
_cell.angle_beta   90.00
_cell.angle_gamma   90.00
#
_symmetry.space_group_name_H-M   'P 1'
#
loop_
_entity.id
_entity.type
_entity.pdbx_description
1 polymer ?
#
loop_
_entity_poly.entity_id
_entity_poly.type
_entity_poly.pdbx_seq_one_letter_code
_entity_poly.pdbx_strand_id
1 'polypeptide(L)'
;MPRSINRFSLTPSLAQQAPRQLPMNSLTRKAVIAGILGNALEWYDFALYGHFSLFIGQTFFPEEEPGLAMLAAFAVFSVSFFMRPLGAMIFSSIGDRYGRKKALSLSMLGMAIPTAAIGLLPAFSEIGYLATVLLVLLRLFQGLSVGAES
;
A
#
# COMPACT_ATOMS: atom_id res chain seq x y z
N MET A 1 53.19 -28.97 -45.14
CA MET A 1 52.23 -29.29 -44.05
C MET A 1 52.13 -28.10 -43.12
N PRO A 2 50.94 -27.51 -42.89
CA PRO A 2 50.74 -26.34 -42.06
C PRO A 2 50.40 -26.74 -40.62
N ARG A 3 50.94 -26.05 -39.60
CA ARG A 3 50.43 -26.14 -38.23
C ARG A 3 50.41 -24.80 -37.52
N SER A 4 49.18 -24.40 -37.19
CA SER A 4 48.75 -23.85 -35.90
C SER A 4 49.05 -22.39 -35.58
N ILE A 5 48.05 -21.56 -35.92
CA ILE A 5 47.73 -20.27 -35.31
C ILE A 5 47.68 -20.41 -33.79
N ASN A 6 48.45 -19.60 -33.06
CA ASN A 6 48.43 -19.55 -31.61
C ASN A 6 47.14 -18.90 -31.09
N ARG A 7 46.61 -19.50 -30.02
CA ARG A 7 45.31 -19.28 -29.39
C ARG A 7 45.07 -17.83 -29.00
N PHE A 8 43.93 -17.32 -29.43
CA PHE A 8 43.19 -16.26 -28.77
C PHE A 8 42.85 -16.74 -27.34
N SER A 9 43.57 -16.24 -26.33
CA SER A 9 43.28 -16.49 -24.92
C SER A 9 42.03 -15.73 -24.52
N LEU A 10 40.88 -16.39 -24.65
CA LEU A 10 39.64 -15.99 -23.98
C LEU A 10 39.91 -16.01 -22.47
N THR A 11 39.99 -14.83 -21.85
CA THR A 11 39.94 -14.69 -20.40
C THR A 11 38.64 -15.31 -19.87
N PRO A 12 38.68 -16.42 -19.12
CA PRO A 12 37.49 -16.97 -18.51
C PRO A 12 37.39 -16.33 -17.12
N SER A 13 36.62 -15.26 -16.95
CA SER A 13 36.38 -14.78 -15.57
C SER A 13 35.11 -13.97 -15.33
N LEU A 14 34.37 -13.53 -16.35
CA LEU A 14 33.10 -12.84 -16.11
C LEU A 14 31.90 -13.80 -15.96
N ALA A 15 32.08 -15.08 -16.29
CA ALA A 15 31.01 -16.08 -16.29
C ALA A 15 30.78 -16.80 -14.95
N GLN A 16 31.52 -16.46 -13.89
CA GLN A 16 31.51 -17.24 -12.64
C GLN A 16 31.43 -16.39 -11.36
N GLN A 17 30.75 -15.25 -11.44
CA GLN A 17 30.20 -14.62 -10.24
C GLN A 17 28.73 -15.02 -10.14
N ALA A 18 28.48 -16.27 -9.74
CA ALA A 18 27.16 -16.64 -9.25
C ALA A 18 26.80 -15.69 -8.08
N PRO A 19 25.57 -15.17 -8.00
CA PRO A 19 25.20 -14.23 -6.96
C PRO A 19 25.51 -14.85 -5.60
N ARG A 20 26.45 -14.23 -4.87
CA ARG A 20 26.89 -14.67 -3.55
C ARG A 20 25.65 -14.65 -2.64
N GLN A 21 25.05 -15.81 -2.37
CA GLN A 21 23.93 -15.95 -1.45
C GLN A 21 24.44 -15.65 -0.04
N LEU A 22 24.42 -14.37 0.34
CA LEU A 22 24.76 -13.96 1.70
C LEU A 22 23.66 -14.51 2.64
N PRO A 23 24.01 -15.21 3.73
CA PRO A 23 23.03 -15.70 4.67
C PRO A 23 22.19 -14.53 5.18
N MET A 24 20.87 -14.61 4.96
CA MET A 24 19.90 -13.63 5.44
C MET A 24 20.01 -13.53 6.96
N ASN A 25 20.49 -12.38 7.46
CA ASN A 25 20.49 -12.15 8.89
C ASN A 25 19.03 -12.08 9.42
N SER A 26 18.86 -12.35 10.72
CA SER A 26 17.53 -12.41 11.34
C SER A 26 16.73 -11.11 11.23
N LEU A 27 17.40 -9.95 11.09
CA LEU A 27 16.78 -8.64 10.90
C LEU A 27 16.18 -8.49 9.50
N THR A 28 16.90 -8.89 8.45
CA THR A 28 16.41 -8.87 7.07
C THR A 28 15.21 -9.82 6.93
N ARG A 29 15.23 -11.00 7.56
CA ARG A 29 14.09 -11.92 7.55
C ARG A 29 12.84 -11.31 8.19
N LYS A 30 12.99 -10.63 9.33
CA LYS A 30 11.89 -9.94 10.01
C LYS A 30 11.32 -8.79 9.16
N ALA A 31 12.17 -8.02 8.49
CA ALA A 31 11.74 -6.93 7.62
C ALA A 31 10.94 -7.43 6.42
N VAL A 32 11.38 -8.53 5.77
CA VAL A 32 10.65 -9.16 4.66
C VAL A 32 9.28 -9.66 5.11
N ILE A 33 9.20 -10.35 6.25
CA ILE A 33 7.91 -10.83 6.80
C ILE A 33 6.98 -9.65 7.09
N ALA A 34 7.50 -8.57 7.66
CA ALA A 34 6.70 -7.38 7.96
C ALA A 34 6.13 -6.73 6.68
N GLY A 35 6.91 -6.63 5.59
CA GLY A 35 6.42 -6.14 4.30
C GLY A 35 5.36 -7.06 3.67
N ILE A 36 5.53 -8.38 3.77
CA ILE A 36 4.51 -9.34 3.29
C ILE A 36 3.19 -9.16 4.06
N LEU A 37 3.26 -9.04 5.39
CA LEU A 37 2.08 -8.84 6.23
C LEU A 37 1.42 -7.47 5.97
N GLY A 38 2.22 -6.42 5.75
CA GLY A 38 1.73 -5.09 5.37
C GLY A 38 0.91 -5.16 4.07
N ASN A 39 1.50 -5.73 3.02
CA ASN A 39 0.82 -5.93 1.74
C ASN A 39 -0.44 -6.82 1.89
N ALA A 40 -0.38 -7.91 2.66
CA ALA A 40 -1.56 -8.75 2.89
C ALA A 40 -2.70 -7.99 3.59
N LEU A 41 -2.38 -7.16 4.58
CA LEU A 41 -3.35 -6.32 5.29
C LEU A 41 -3.96 -5.26 4.37
N GLU A 42 -3.17 -4.69 3.45
CA GLU A 42 -3.65 -3.77 2.42
C GLU A 42 -4.74 -4.43 1.56
N TRP A 43 -4.43 -5.59 0.97
CA TRP A 43 -5.38 -6.33 0.14
C TRP A 43 -6.62 -6.77 0.92
N TYR A 44 -6.44 -7.10 2.20
CA TYR A 44 -7.53 -7.45 3.08
C TYR A 44 -8.48 -6.26 3.34
N ASP A 45 -7.97 -5.06 3.63
CA ASP A 45 -8.82 -3.86 3.79
C ASP A 45 -9.60 -3.55 2.53
N PHE A 46 -8.99 -3.67 1.35
CA PHE A 46 -9.67 -3.42 0.08
C PHE A 46 -10.77 -4.42 -0.21
N ALA A 47 -10.51 -5.70 0.05
CA ALA A 47 -11.52 -6.74 -0.09
C ALA A 47 -12.70 -6.49 0.86
N LEU A 48 -12.42 -6.14 2.11
CA LEU A 48 -13.46 -5.78 3.08
C LEU A 48 -14.25 -4.55 2.62
N TYR A 49 -13.58 -3.47 2.20
CA TYR A 49 -14.27 -2.28 1.73
C TYR A 49 -15.16 -2.56 0.53
N GLY A 50 -14.67 -3.34 -0.45
CA GLY A 50 -15.47 -3.77 -1.60
C GLY A 50 -16.68 -4.60 -1.18
N HIS A 51 -16.50 -5.53 -0.25
CA HIS A 51 -17.58 -6.37 0.29
C HIS A 51 -18.65 -5.55 1.02
N PHE A 52 -18.23 -4.55 1.80
CA PHE A 52 -19.13 -3.68 2.57
C PHE A 52 -19.54 -2.39 1.83
N SER A 53 -19.17 -2.24 0.56
CA SER A 53 -19.38 -1.01 -0.21
C SER A 53 -20.84 -0.57 -0.24
N LEU A 54 -21.78 -1.50 -0.34
CA LEU A 54 -23.22 -1.23 -0.29
C LEU A 54 -23.63 -0.60 1.05
N PHE A 55 -23.22 -1.20 2.17
CA PHE A 55 -23.52 -0.71 3.51
C PHE A 55 -22.87 0.66 3.77
N ILE A 56 -21.61 0.83 3.34
CA ILE A 56 -20.89 2.09 3.45
C ILE A 56 -21.59 3.18 2.62
N GLY A 57 -22.01 2.84 1.40
CA GLY A 57 -22.81 3.70 0.53
C GLY A 57 -24.05 4.22 1.24
N GLN A 58 -24.89 3.30 1.73
CA GLN A 58 -26.15 3.65 2.38
C GLN A 58 -25.98 4.37 3.73
N THR A 59 -24.86 4.16 4.42
CA THR A 59 -24.60 4.78 5.74
C THR A 59 -24.08 6.21 5.62
N PHE A 60 -23.24 6.48 4.61
CA PHE A 60 -22.45 7.72 4.55
C PHE A 60 -22.81 8.64 3.38
N PHE A 61 -23.68 8.24 2.45
CA PHE A 61 -24.09 9.05 1.31
C PHE A 61 -25.60 9.32 1.31
N PRO A 62 -26.05 10.45 0.72
CA PRO A 62 -27.47 10.81 0.64
C PRO A 62 -28.27 9.98 -0.38
N GLU A 63 -27.62 9.13 -1.16
CA GLU A 63 -28.26 8.40 -2.26
C GLU A 63 -29.24 7.36 -1.74
N GLU A 64 -30.52 7.51 -2.11
CA GLU A 64 -31.58 6.57 -1.72
C GLU A 64 -31.54 5.27 -2.55
N GLU A 65 -31.10 5.37 -3.81
CA GLU A 65 -30.93 4.23 -4.70
C GLU A 65 -29.68 3.41 -4.30
N PRO A 66 -29.84 2.14 -3.86
CA PRO A 66 -28.73 1.35 -3.31
C PRO A 66 -27.55 1.18 -4.29
N GLY A 67 -27.84 1.08 -5.59
CA GLY A 67 -26.83 0.97 -6.62
C GLY A 67 -25.97 2.24 -6.75
N LEU A 68 -26.59 3.43 -6.67
CA LEU A 68 -25.88 4.71 -6.71
C LEU A 68 -25.07 4.94 -5.44
N ALA A 69 -25.61 4.56 -4.28
CA ALA A 69 -24.90 4.63 -3.00
C ALA A 69 -23.63 3.75 -3.01
N MET A 70 -23.72 2.53 -3.53
CA MET A 70 -22.57 1.64 -3.69
C MET A 70 -21.52 2.22 -4.66
N LEU A 71 -21.96 2.79 -5.79
CA LEU A 71 -21.07 3.45 -6.74
C LEU A 71 -20.34 4.65 -6.12
N ALA A 72 -21.03 5.44 -5.28
CA ALA A 72 -20.42 6.55 -4.56
C ALA A 72 -19.32 6.07 -3.60
N ALA A 73 -19.56 4.98 -2.86
CA ALA A 73 -18.53 4.35 -2.03
C ALA A 73 -17.31 3.89 -2.87
N PHE A 74 -17.54 3.22 -4.00
CA PHE A 74 -16.45 2.84 -4.92
C PHE A 74 -15.73 4.04 -5.54
N ALA A 75 -16.43 5.15 -5.81
CA ALA A 75 -15.82 6.37 -6.32
C ALA A 75 -14.84 6.95 -5.29
N VAL A 76 -15.24 7.04 -4.01
CA VAL A 76 -14.35 7.50 -2.93
C VAL A 76 -13.16 6.57 -2.76
N PHE A 77 -13.39 5.26 -2.82
CA PHE A 77 -12.30 4.28 -2.81
C PHE A 77 -11.32 4.49 -3.96
N SER A 78 -11.83 4.69 -5.18
CA SER A 78 -11.01 4.92 -6.38
C SER A 78 -10.21 6.22 -6.29
N VAL A 79 -10.81 7.31 -5.79
CA VAL A 79 -10.12 8.59 -5.63
C VAL A 79 -8.95 8.48 -4.62
N SER A 80 -9.04 7.61 -3.62
CA SER A 80 -7.94 7.38 -2.68
C SER A 80 -6.67 6.80 -3.33
N PHE A 81 -6.78 6.13 -4.49
CA PHE A 81 -5.60 5.62 -5.20
C PHE A 81 -4.68 6.73 -5.70
N PHE A 82 -5.22 7.92 -6.00
CA PHE A 82 -4.43 9.08 -6.38
C PHE A 82 -3.58 9.63 -5.22
N MET A 83 -3.88 9.23 -3.98
CA MET A 83 -3.05 9.57 -2.83
C MET A 83 -1.82 8.68 -2.71
N ARG A 84 -1.79 7.50 -3.36
CA ARG A 84 -0.64 6.59 -3.27
C ARG A 84 0.66 7.20 -3.78
N PRO A 85 0.73 7.88 -4.95
CA PRO A 85 1.97 8.53 -5.38
C PRO A 85 2.46 9.60 -4.40
N LEU A 86 1.54 10.37 -3.81
CA LEU A 86 1.88 11.35 -2.77
C LEU A 86 2.42 10.67 -1.52
N GLY A 87 1.78 9.57 -1.13
CA GLY A 87 2.25 8.66 -0.08
C GLY A 87 3.66 8.16 -0.32
N ALA A 88 3.93 7.63 -1.51
CA ALA A 88 5.24 7.12 -1.91
C ALA A 88 6.32 8.19 -1.75
N MET A 89 6.08 9.41 -2.22
CA MET A 89 7.02 10.53 -2.06
C MET A 89 7.30 10.87 -0.59
N ILE A 90 6.25 10.93 0.25
CA ILE A 90 6.37 11.29 1.67
C ILE A 90 7.09 10.19 2.45
N PHE A 91 6.59 8.95 2.36
CA PHE A 91 7.09 7.83 3.14
C PHE A 91 8.43 7.30 2.64
N SER A 92 8.76 7.46 1.35
CA SER A 92 10.12 7.20 0.83
C SER A 92 11.13 8.15 1.49
N SER A 93 10.86 9.45 1.52
CA SER A 93 11.73 10.44 2.19
C SER A 93 11.88 10.15 3.69
N ILE A 94 10.80 9.74 4.36
CA ILE A 94 10.84 9.33 5.77
C ILE A 94 11.67 8.05 5.94
N GLY A 95 11.53 7.08 5.05
CA GLY A 95 12.31 5.83 5.04
C GLY A 95 13.80 6.08 4.89
N ASP A 96 14.17 7.01 4.01
CA ASP A 96 15.56 7.38 3.73
C ASP A 96 16.19 8.19 4.87
N ARG A 97 15.43 9.07 5.53
CA ARG A 97 15.94 9.93 6.62
C ARG A 97 15.89 9.28 8.01
N TYR A 98 14.81 8.55 8.33
CA TYR A 98 14.53 8.04 9.67
C TYR A 98 14.58 6.51 9.77
N GLY A 99 14.81 5.83 8.64
CA GLY A 99 14.98 4.39 8.54
C GLY A 99 13.70 3.64 8.16
N ARG A 100 13.87 2.62 7.31
CA ARG A 100 12.79 1.77 6.76
C ARG A 100 11.82 1.21 7.79
N LYS A 101 12.31 0.78 8.96
CA LYS A 101 11.44 0.22 10.02
C LYS A 101 10.41 1.24 10.51
N LYS A 102 10.80 2.50 10.70
CA LYS A 102 9.90 3.55 11.18
C LYS A 102 8.88 3.94 10.11
N ALA A 103 9.32 4.05 8.85
CA ALA A 103 8.42 4.31 7.73
C ALA A 103 7.35 3.22 7.60
N LEU A 104 7.74 1.94 7.68
CA LEU A 104 6.80 0.81 7.65
C LEU A 104 5.80 0.86 8.81
N SER A 105 6.26 1.07 10.04
CA SER A 105 5.36 1.17 11.20
C SER A 105 4.40 2.36 11.10
N LEU A 106 4.85 3.50 10.59
CA LEU A 106 4.01 4.69 10.43
C LEU A 106 2.96 4.47 9.33
N SER A 107 3.33 3.81 8.23
CA SER A 107 2.41 3.42 7.16
C SER A 107 1.32 2.47 7.68
N MET A 108 1.70 1.43 8.44
CA MET A 108 0.73 0.50 9.04
C MET A 108 -0.25 1.20 9.99
N LEU A 109 0.24 2.13 10.83
CA LEU A 109 -0.62 2.94 11.70
C LEU A 109 -1.52 3.88 10.88
N GLY A 110 -0.98 4.47 9.82
CA GLY A 110 -1.70 5.33 8.90
C GLY A 110 -2.79 4.60 8.10
N MET A 111 -2.74 3.27 8.02
CA MET A 111 -3.84 2.45 7.51
C MET A 111 -4.83 2.05 8.61
N ALA A 112 -4.33 1.57 9.75
CA ALA A 112 -5.18 1.03 10.82
C ALA A 112 -6.05 2.10 11.52
N ILE A 113 -5.49 3.30 11.77
CA ILE A 113 -6.19 4.36 12.48
C ILE A 113 -7.41 4.85 11.68
N PRO A 114 -7.31 5.18 10.38
CA PRO A 114 -8.48 5.53 9.58
C PRO A 114 -9.51 4.42 9.49
N THR A 115 -9.09 3.16 9.27
CA THR A 115 -10.03 2.03 9.19
C THR A 115 -10.85 1.90 10.48
N ALA A 116 -10.20 2.02 11.64
CA ALA A 116 -10.91 2.03 12.92
C ALA A 116 -11.80 3.27 13.08
N ALA A 117 -11.32 4.45 12.69
CA ALA A 117 -12.07 5.70 12.79
C ALA A 117 -13.32 5.72 11.91
N ILE A 118 -13.29 5.10 10.71
CA ILE A 118 -14.47 4.95 9.84
C ILE A 118 -15.59 4.20 10.57
N GLY A 119 -15.26 3.18 11.36
CA GLY A 119 -16.24 2.43 12.15
C GLY A 119 -16.84 3.20 13.33
N LEU A 120 -16.23 4.33 13.71
CA LEU A 120 -16.71 5.22 14.77
C LEU A 120 -17.41 6.47 14.21
N LEU A 121 -17.44 6.65 12.89
CA LEU A 121 -18.10 7.81 12.30
C LEU A 121 -19.62 7.69 12.47
N PRO A 122 -20.29 8.79 12.90
CA PRO A 122 -21.74 8.84 12.87
C PRO A 122 -22.27 8.85 11.43
N ALA A 123 -23.49 8.35 11.24
CA ALA A 123 -24.07 8.17 9.92
C ALA A 123 -24.47 9.50 9.25
N PHE A 124 -24.73 9.46 7.95
CA PHE A 124 -25.28 10.60 7.21
C PHE A 124 -26.61 11.09 7.81
N SER A 125 -27.42 10.19 8.36
CA SER A 125 -28.67 10.54 9.04
C SER A 125 -28.47 11.37 10.31
N GLU A 126 -27.29 11.33 10.94
CA GLU A 126 -26.99 12.03 12.19
C GLU A 126 -26.32 13.39 11.96
N ILE A 127 -25.33 13.45 11.06
CA ILE A 127 -24.50 14.65 10.84
C ILE A 127 -24.47 15.14 9.39
N GLY A 128 -25.27 14.55 8.50
CA GLY A 128 -25.40 14.93 7.10
C GLY A 128 -24.10 14.79 6.31
N TYR A 129 -23.87 15.73 5.39
CA TYR A 129 -22.69 15.76 4.50
C TYR A 129 -21.35 15.75 5.24
N LEU A 130 -21.32 16.14 6.52
CA LEU A 130 -20.10 16.03 7.32
C LEU A 130 -19.63 14.57 7.44
N ALA A 131 -20.55 13.60 7.53
CA ALA A 131 -20.22 12.18 7.57
C ALA A 131 -19.50 11.74 6.28
N THR A 132 -20.04 12.14 5.13
CA THR A 132 -19.45 11.87 3.82
C THR A 132 -18.05 12.47 3.69
N VAL A 133 -17.88 13.73 4.10
CA VAL A 133 -16.58 14.42 4.03
C VAL A 133 -15.56 13.75 4.94
N LEU A 134 -15.93 13.39 6.17
CA LEU A 134 -15.04 12.68 7.09
C LEU A 134 -14.64 11.31 6.56
N LEU A 135 -15.59 10.53 6.01
CA LEU A 135 -15.30 9.26 5.35
C LEU A 135 -14.27 9.44 4.21
N VAL A 136 -14.49 10.43 3.35
CA VAL A 136 -13.57 10.75 2.24
C VAL A 136 -12.19 11.10 2.76
N LEU A 137 -12.08 12.00 3.75
CA LEU A 137 -10.79 12.40 4.32
C LEU A 137 -10.03 11.23 4.95
N LEU A 138 -10.73 10.38 5.70
CA LEU A 138 -10.14 9.17 6.28
C LEU A 138 -9.65 8.23 5.17
N ARG A 139 -10.43 8.02 4.09
CA ARG A 139 -10.03 7.20 2.95
C ARG A 139 -8.83 7.78 2.20
N LEU A 140 -8.78 9.09 1.98
CA LEU A 140 -7.64 9.76 1.36
C LEU A 140 -6.37 9.59 2.20
N PHE A 141 -6.46 9.78 3.52
CA PHE A 141 -5.34 9.60 4.43
C PHE A 141 -4.86 8.14 4.48
N GLN A 142 -5.78 7.19 4.44
CA GLN A 142 -5.47 5.77 4.32
C GLN A 142 -4.70 5.49 3.01
N GLY A 143 -5.14 6.08 1.88
CA GLY A 143 -4.48 5.97 0.58
C GLY A 143 -3.07 6.57 0.53
N LEU A 144 -2.77 7.62 1.32
CA LEU A 144 -1.41 8.13 1.49
C LEU A 144 -0.49 7.08 2.14
N SER A 145 -1.01 6.34 3.12
CA SER A 145 -0.19 5.41 3.91
C SER A 145 0.22 4.17 3.12
N VAL A 146 -0.63 3.75 2.20
CA VAL A 146 -0.40 2.65 1.25
C VAL A 146 0.77 2.93 0.29
N GLY A 147 0.98 4.20 -0.09
CA GLY A 147 2.02 4.56 -1.06
C GLY A 147 3.45 4.26 -0.60
N ALA A 148 3.69 4.07 0.69
CA ALA A 148 5.02 3.89 1.28
C ALA A 148 5.82 2.70 0.74
N GLU A 149 5.14 1.68 0.21
CA GLU A 149 5.74 0.43 -0.28
C GLU A 149 5.69 0.30 -1.82
N SER A 150 5.16 1.31 -2.53
CA SER A 150 5.00 1.36 -4.00
C SER A 150 6.19 2.03 -4.68
#